data_AF-A0A8T4YY60-F1
#
_entry.id   AF-A0A8T4YY60-F1
#
_cell.length_a   1.000
_cell.length_b   1.000
_cell.length_c   1.000
_cell.angle_alpha   90.00
_cell.angle_beta   90.00
_cell.angle_gamma   90.00
#
_symmetry.space_group_name_H-M   'P 1'
#
loop_
_entity.id
_entity.type
_entity.pdbx_description
1 polymer ?
#
loop_
_entity_poly.entity_id
_entity_poly.type
_entity_poly.pdbx_seq_one_letter_code
_entity_poly.pdbx_strand_id
1 'polypeptide(L)'
;MGAPYSPKAKSVITLEVSEQSVKLGSKVKVSGSIWPVHLALVFLQVSKDEGESWSNLAMTASENGVYSYEWRPESAGNYLLRAFWAGDMDHKKMTSPSVRVEVT
;
A
#
# COMPACT_ATOMS: atom_id res chain seq x y z
N MET A 1 -10.25 13.39 37.44
CA MET A 1 -9.39 13.94 36.38
C MET A 1 -8.94 12.76 35.52
N GLY A 2 -9.51 12.60 34.31
CA GLY A 2 -9.01 11.59 33.37
C GLY A 2 -7.66 12.04 32.82
N ALA A 3 -6.71 11.13 32.65
CA ALA A 3 -5.45 11.45 31.99
C ALA A 3 -5.72 12.08 30.62
N PRO A 4 -4.95 13.11 30.19
CA PRO A 4 -5.10 13.66 28.85
C PRO A 4 -4.79 12.55 27.85
N TYR A 5 -5.72 12.29 26.92
CA TYR A 5 -5.50 11.35 25.82
C TYR A 5 -4.26 11.80 25.03
N SER A 6 -3.18 11.00 25.07
CA SER A 6 -2.01 11.23 24.23
C SER A 6 -2.40 11.05 22.76
N PRO A 7 -2.09 12.00 21.87
CA PRO A 7 -2.38 11.84 20.45
C PRO A 7 -1.55 10.70 19.87
N LYS A 8 -2.18 9.86 19.04
CA LYS A 8 -1.49 8.77 18.32
C LYS A 8 -0.28 9.28 17.53
N ALA A 9 0.80 8.53 17.54
CA ALA A 9 2.04 8.77 16.82
C ALA A 9 1.85 8.68 15.30
N LYS A 10 2.80 9.26 14.56
CA LYS A 10 2.87 9.16 13.10
C LYS A 10 3.64 7.91 12.70
N SER A 11 3.28 7.33 11.56
CA SER A 11 4.00 6.25 10.89
C SER A 11 4.30 6.64 9.45
N VAL A 12 5.19 5.89 8.82
CA VAL A 12 5.52 5.99 7.39
C VAL A 12 5.24 4.62 6.78
N ILE A 13 4.61 4.62 5.61
CA ILE A 13 4.45 3.42 4.78
C ILE A 13 4.96 3.72 3.37
N THR A 14 5.81 2.84 2.83
CA THR A 14 6.35 2.94 1.48
C THR A 14 5.70 1.90 0.58
N LEU A 15 5.62 2.15 -0.73
CA LEU A 15 5.25 1.15 -1.74
C LEU A 15 6.18 1.31 -2.95
N GLU A 16 6.69 0.20 -3.42
CA GLU A 16 7.53 0.07 -4.60
C GLU A 16 7.04 -1.11 -5.45
N VAL A 17 7.34 -1.06 -6.74
CA VAL A 17 7.01 -2.11 -7.71
C VAL A 17 8.27 -2.55 -8.42
N SER A 18 8.36 -3.83 -8.78
CA SER A 18 9.52 -4.36 -9.51
C SER A 18 9.67 -3.74 -10.89
N GLU A 19 8.55 -3.44 -11.56
CA GLU A 19 8.51 -2.88 -12.92
C GLU A 19 7.29 -1.94 -13.04
N GLN A 20 7.46 -0.84 -13.78
CA GLN A 20 6.39 0.15 -14.03
C GLN A 20 5.76 0.02 -15.42
N SER A 21 6.35 -0.77 -16.32
CA SER A 21 5.79 -1.05 -17.65
C SER A 21 5.82 -2.55 -17.86
N VAL A 22 4.65 -3.19 -17.83
CA VAL A 22 4.53 -4.67 -17.82
C VAL A 22 3.58 -5.17 -18.89
N LYS A 23 3.85 -6.36 -19.42
CA LYS A 23 2.93 -7.02 -20.35
C LYS A 23 1.78 -7.67 -19.60
N LEU A 24 0.57 -7.57 -20.15
CA LEU A 24 -0.60 -8.26 -19.61
C LEU A 24 -0.31 -9.75 -19.37
N GLY A 25 -0.71 -10.26 -18.21
CA GLY A 25 -0.44 -11.64 -17.77
C GLY A 25 0.91 -11.84 -17.06
N SER A 26 1.79 -10.84 -17.08
CA SER A 26 3.03 -10.85 -16.27
C SER A 26 2.74 -10.60 -14.79
N LYS A 27 3.67 -10.99 -13.92
CA LYS A 27 3.62 -10.69 -12.49
C LYS A 27 4.42 -9.43 -12.18
N VAL A 28 3.86 -8.54 -11.37
CA VAL A 28 4.55 -7.40 -10.77
C VAL A 28 4.70 -7.68 -9.28
N LYS A 29 5.93 -7.62 -8.77
CA LYS A 29 6.14 -7.67 -7.32
C LYS A 29 5.89 -6.28 -6.75
N VAL A 30 4.93 -6.18 -5.84
CA VAL A 30 4.68 -5.01 -5.01
C VAL A 30 5.32 -5.26 -3.66
N SER A 31 6.08 -4.31 -3.14
CA SER A 31 6.72 -4.41 -1.83
C SER A 31 6.81 -3.07 -1.12
N GLY A 32 7.02 -3.10 0.18
CA GLY A 32 7.19 -1.88 0.95
C GLY A 32 7.47 -2.17 2.41
N SER A 33 7.51 -1.10 3.19
CA SER A 33 7.76 -1.18 4.63
C SER A 33 6.88 -0.22 5.41
N ILE A 34 6.71 -0.51 6.69
CA ILE A 34 6.11 0.37 7.70
C ILE A 34 7.18 0.72 8.72
N TRP A 35 7.29 2.00 9.04
CA TRP A 35 8.15 2.51 10.11
C TRP A 35 7.37 3.41 11.08
N PRO A 36 7.48 3.24 12.41
CA PRO A 36 8.22 2.19 13.12
C PRO A 36 7.77 0.76 12.73
N VAL A 37 8.54 -0.27 13.09
CA VAL A 37 8.22 -1.65 12.71
C VAL A 37 6.89 -2.08 13.35
N HIS A 38 5.96 -2.56 12.52
CA HIS A 38 4.67 -3.08 12.96
C HIS A 38 4.36 -4.42 12.30
N LEU A 39 3.70 -5.30 13.04
CA LEU A 39 2.91 -6.40 12.49
C LEU A 39 1.54 -5.83 12.13
N ALA A 40 1.30 -5.60 10.85
CA ALA A 40 0.14 -4.87 10.37
C ALA A 40 -0.50 -5.53 9.15
N LEU A 41 -1.81 -5.37 9.01
CA LEU A 41 -2.50 -5.66 7.76
C LEU A 41 -2.43 -4.43 6.86
N VAL A 42 -1.76 -4.58 5.72
CA VAL A 42 -1.59 -3.56 4.69
C VAL A 42 -2.55 -3.83 3.55
N PHE A 43 -3.37 -2.83 3.23
CA PHE A 43 -4.24 -2.84 2.07
C PHE A 43 -3.49 -2.26 0.89
N LEU A 44 -3.30 -3.06 -0.16
CA LEU A 44 -2.83 -2.57 -1.45
C LEU A 44 -4.04 -2.05 -2.21
N GLN A 45 -3.98 -0.78 -2.61
CA GLN A 45 -5.06 -0.11 -3.31
C GLN A 45 -4.65 0.26 -4.71
N VAL A 46 -5.63 0.25 -5.60
CA VAL A 46 -5.48 0.56 -7.02
C VAL A 46 -6.48 1.62 -7.45
N SER A 47 -6.04 2.54 -8.29
CA SER A 47 -6.87 3.49 -9.02
C SER A 47 -6.64 3.31 -10.53
N LYS A 48 -7.74 3.39 -11.29
CA LYS A 48 -7.73 3.34 -12.77
C LYS A 48 -8.18 4.67 -13.39
N ASP A 49 -8.43 5.68 -12.56
CA ASP A 49 -9.01 6.98 -12.88
C ASP A 49 -8.12 8.12 -12.34
N GLU A 50 -6.80 7.94 -12.48
CA GLU A 50 -5.80 8.95 -12.11
C GLU A 50 -5.89 9.45 -10.65
N GLY A 51 -6.39 8.59 -9.76
CA GLY A 51 -6.43 8.82 -8.32
C GLY A 51 -7.75 9.37 -7.79
N GLU A 52 -8.77 9.55 -8.63
CA GLU A 52 -10.11 10.00 -8.22
C GLU A 52 -10.78 8.98 -7.28
N SER A 53 -10.71 7.68 -7.62
CA SER A 53 -11.23 6.60 -6.80
C SER A 53 -10.20 5.49 -6.55
N TRP A 54 -10.32 4.82 -5.42
CA TRP A 54 -9.39 3.78 -4.98
C TRP A 54 -10.15 2.53 -4.54
N SER A 55 -9.78 1.39 -5.11
CA SER A 55 -10.31 0.07 -4.75
C SER A 55 -9.25 -0.76 -4.05
N ASN A 56 -9.65 -1.65 -3.14
CA ASN A 56 -8.72 -2.60 -2.53
C ASN A 56 -8.38 -3.69 -3.55
N LEU A 57 -7.11 -3.76 -3.92
CA LEU A 57 -6.57 -4.78 -4.81
C LEU A 57 -6.30 -6.08 -4.04
N ALA A 58 -5.62 -5.96 -2.91
CA ALA A 58 -5.22 -7.08 -2.07
C ALA A 58 -4.97 -6.63 -0.63
N MET A 59 -4.83 -7.61 0.27
CA MET A 59 -4.38 -7.41 1.64
C MET A 59 -3.18 -8.31 1.90
N THR A 60 -2.12 -7.76 2.49
CA THR A 60 -0.91 -8.50 2.86
C THR A 60 -0.48 -8.13 4.28
N ALA A 61 0.11 -9.07 4.99
CA ALA A 61 0.64 -8.82 6.33
C ALA A 61 2.07 -8.27 6.21
N SER A 62 2.42 -7.29 7.05
CA SER A 62 3.80 -6.91 7.25
C SER A 62 4.45 -7.78 8.32
N GLU A 63 5.52 -8.47 7.95
CA GLU A 63 6.35 -9.24 8.88
C GLU A 63 7.64 -8.45 9.11
N ASN A 64 7.98 -8.19 10.37
CA ASN A 64 9.11 -7.31 10.75
C ASN A 64 9.07 -5.94 10.05
N GLY A 65 7.86 -5.40 9.84
CA GLY A 65 7.66 -4.09 9.22
C GLY A 65 7.87 -4.08 7.70
N VAL A 66 8.05 -5.24 7.05
CA VAL A 66 8.19 -5.35 5.60
C VAL A 66 7.05 -6.19 5.05
N TYR A 67 6.55 -5.86 3.88
CA TYR A 67 5.50 -6.63 3.20
C TYR A 67 5.81 -6.79 1.72
N SER A 68 5.26 -7.85 1.13
CA SER A 68 5.30 -8.04 -0.32
C SER A 68 4.05 -8.76 -0.83
N TYR A 69 3.77 -8.59 -2.12
CA TYR A 69 2.65 -9.21 -2.81
C TYR A 69 2.96 -9.35 -4.31
N GLU A 70 2.56 -10.45 -4.92
CA GLU A 70 2.64 -10.63 -6.37
C GLU A 70 1.31 -10.25 -7.02
N TRP A 71 1.30 -9.12 -7.73
CA TRP A 71 0.14 -8.66 -8.48
C TRP A 71 0.18 -9.15 -9.92
N ARG A 72 -0.96 -9.63 -10.43
CA ARG A 72 -1.17 -9.94 -11.85
C ARG A 72 -2.30 -9.07 -12.39
N PRO A 73 -2.00 -8.10 -13.27
CA PRO A 73 -3.03 -7.28 -13.90
C PRO A 73 -3.99 -8.13 -14.74
N GLU A 74 -5.28 -7.87 -14.63
CA GLU A 74 -6.33 -8.58 -15.38
C GLU A 74 -6.68 -7.92 -16.73
N SER A 75 -6.35 -6.63 -16.88
CA SER A 75 -6.59 -5.86 -18.11
C SER A 75 -5.43 -4.91 -18.40
N ALA A 76 -5.22 -4.58 -19.68
CA ALA A 76 -4.29 -3.50 -20.07
C ALA A 76 -4.81 -2.14 -19.59
N GLY A 77 -3.91 -1.17 -19.42
CA GLY A 77 -4.23 0.19 -19.00
C GLY A 77 -3.23 0.79 -18.01
N ASN A 78 -3.52 2.01 -17.57
CA ASN A 78 -2.74 2.73 -16.56
C ASN A 78 -3.33 2.52 -15.17
N TYR A 79 -2.47 2.22 -14.22
CA TYR A 79 -2.82 1.97 -12.83
C TYR A 79 -2.00 2.87 -11.92
N LEU A 80 -2.63 3.42 -10.89
CA LEU A 80 -1.92 3.94 -9.73
C LEU A 80 -2.05 2.94 -8.60
N LEU A 81 -0.93 2.55 -8.00
CA LEU A 81 -0.88 1.67 -6.83
C LEU A 81 -0.42 2.45 -5.60
N ARG A 82 -1.05 2.20 -4.46
CA ARG A 82 -0.59 2.71 -3.15
C ARG A 82 -0.85 1.70 -2.05
N ALA A 83 -0.12 1.82 -0.96
CA ALA A 83 -0.37 1.06 0.26
C ALA A 83 -1.14 1.91 1.26
N PHE A 84 -2.04 1.27 1.99
CA PHE A 84 -2.82 1.86 3.06
C PHE A 84 -2.74 0.99 4.31
N TRP A 85 -2.47 1.62 5.44
CA TRP A 85 -2.56 1.01 6.75
C TRP A 85 -3.53 1.81 7.62
N ALA A 86 -4.47 1.13 8.27
CA ALA A 86 -5.49 1.76 9.11
C ALA A 86 -4.93 2.35 10.41
N GLY A 87 -3.66 2.08 10.73
CA GLY A 87 -3.07 2.38 12.03
C GLY A 87 -3.47 1.34 13.07
N ASP A 88 -3.07 1.59 14.32
CA ASP A 88 -3.35 0.73 15.46
C ASP A 88 -3.77 1.57 16.68
N MET A 89 -3.62 1.04 17.91
CA MET A 89 -3.97 1.77 19.13
C MET A 89 -3.17 3.05 19.31
N ASP A 90 -1.90 3.05 18.88
CA ASP A 90 -0.92 4.09 19.19
C ASP A 90 -0.46 4.88 17.95
N HIS A 91 -0.75 4.40 16.74
CA HIS A 91 -0.39 5.02 15.47
C HIS A 91 -1.62 5.38 14.63
N LYS A 92 -1.54 6.53 13.96
CA LYS A 92 -2.58 6.98 13.02
C LYS A 92 -2.56 6.15 11.74
N LYS A 93 -3.71 6.12 11.05
CA LYS A 93 -3.79 5.62 9.68
C LYS A 93 -2.81 6.38 8.77
N MET A 94 -2.24 5.67 7.79
CA MET A 94 -1.29 6.24 6.84
C MET A 94 -1.46 5.62 5.45
N THR A 95 -1.16 6.41 4.43
CA THR A 95 -1.18 6.00 3.03
C THR A 95 0.17 6.34 2.40
N SER A 96 0.73 5.45 1.59
CA SER A 96 1.97 5.74 0.85
C SER A 96 1.71 6.74 -0.28
N PRO A 97 2.77 7.36 -0.84
CA PRO A 97 2.70 7.89 -2.20
C PRO A 97 2.23 6.81 -3.18
N SER A 98 1.65 7.23 -4.29
CA SER A 98 1.25 6.33 -5.36
C SER A 98 2.37 6.12 -6.39
N VAL A 99 2.40 4.94 -6.99
CA VAL A 99 3.30 4.58 -8.10
C VAL A 99 2.46 4.26 -9.32
N ARG A 100 2.83 4.78 -10.49
CA ARG A 100 2.16 4.46 -11.75
C ARG A 100 2.75 3.17 -12.34
N VAL A 101 1.86 2.29 -12.80
CA VAL A 101 2.18 1.09 -13.57
C VAL A 101 1.34 1.08 -14.85
N GLU A 102 2.01 0.99 -15.98
CA GLU A 102 1.44 0.82 -17.30
C GLU A 102 1.42 -0.68 -17.67
N VAL A 103 0.26 -1.15 -18.11
CA VAL A 103 0.07 -2.53 -18.56
C VAL A 103 -0.30 -2.53 -20.03
N THR A 104 0.51 -3.18 -20.86
CA THR A 104 0.33 -3.28 -22.32
C THR A 104 -0.02 -4.68 -22.78
#